data_AF-A0A838A171-F1
#
_entry.id   AF-A0A838A171-F1
#
_cell.length_a   1.000
_cell.length_b   1.000
_cell.length_c   1.000
_cell.angle_alpha   90.00
_cell.angle_beta   90.00
_cell.angle_gamma   90.00
#
_symmetry.space_group_name_H-M   'P 1'
#
loop_
_entity.id
_entity.type
_entity.pdbx_description
1 polymer ?
#
loop_
_entity_poly.entity_id
_entity_poly.type
_entity_poly.pdbx_seq_one_letter_code
_entity_poly.pdbx_strand_id
1 'polypeptide(L)'
;MSEIVYQFEANHSAIDGITGGLQKAEEAKQEIETLFRQLGEVYTGQGQQALHQAHINVAQMMDNCITDLHNTQQQAREKQETMQAMDAANAAQF
;
A
#
# COMPACT_ATOMS: atom_id res chain seq x y z
N MET A 1 -19.99 10.71 -29.54
CA MET A 1 -19.46 10.78 -28.17
C MET A 1 -18.58 9.56 -27.98
N SER A 2 -17.29 9.74 -27.68
CA SER A 2 -16.42 8.60 -27.32
C SER A 2 -16.97 8.03 -26.03
N GLU A 3 -17.49 6.82 -26.08
CA GLU A 3 -17.96 6.09 -24.90
C GLU A 3 -16.74 5.89 -24.00
N ILE A 4 -16.68 6.58 -22.87
CA ILE A 4 -15.63 6.33 -21.87
C ILE A 4 -16.01 5.02 -21.20
N VAL A 5 -15.57 3.91 -21.79
CA VAL A 5 -15.79 2.58 -21.24
C VAL A 5 -14.84 2.40 -20.06
N TYR A 6 -15.40 2.33 -18.85
CA TYR A 6 -14.62 2.00 -17.66
C TYR A 6 -14.19 0.54 -17.72
N GLN A 7 -12.89 0.28 -17.68
CA GLN A 7 -12.33 -1.08 -17.76
C GLN A 7 -12.31 -1.74 -16.38
N PHE A 8 -13.43 -2.32 -15.97
CA PHE A 8 -13.59 -2.96 -14.65
C PHE A 8 -12.56 -4.06 -14.38
N GLU A 9 -12.26 -4.90 -15.39
CA GLU A 9 -11.33 -6.02 -15.26
C GLU A 9 -9.88 -5.56 -15.06
N ALA A 10 -9.44 -4.56 -15.84
CA ALA A 10 -8.11 -3.97 -15.70
C ALA A 10 -7.92 -3.30 -14.32
N ASN A 11 -8.96 -2.63 -13.81
CA ASN A 11 -8.92 -2.05 -12.48
C ASN A 11 -8.94 -3.10 -11.37
N HIS A 12 -9.69 -4.19 -11.53
CA HIS A 12 -9.69 -5.29 -10.55
C HIS A 12 -8.31 -5.93 -10.43
N SER A 13 -7.66 -6.22 -11.56
CA SER A 13 -6.29 -6.75 -11.58
C SER A 13 -5.28 -5.79 -10.94
N ALA A 14 -5.44 -4.47 -11.15
CA ALA A 14 -4.59 -3.47 -10.50
C ALA A 14 -4.80 -3.43 -8.97
N ILE A 15 -6.05 -3.55 -8.49
CA ILE A 15 -6.38 -3.60 -7.05
C ILE A 15 -5.80 -4.86 -6.39
N ASP A 16 -5.87 -6.00 -7.06
CA ASP A 16 -5.25 -7.25 -6.59
C ASP A 16 -3.72 -7.10 -6.51
N GLY A 17 -3.12 -6.46 -7.52
CA GLY A 17 -1.70 -6.12 -7.52
C GLY A 17 -1.30 -5.22 -6.34
N ILE A 18 -2.09 -4.20 -6.03
CA ILE A 18 -1.89 -3.32 -4.87
C ILE A 18 -1.99 -4.11 -3.56
N THR A 19 -2.97 -5.01 -3.46
CA THR A 19 -3.16 -5.84 -2.26
C THR A 19 -1.98 -6.76 -2.03
N GLY A 20 -1.47 -7.41 -3.07
CA GLY A 20 -0.26 -8.23 -2.99
C GLY A 20 1.00 -7.40 -2.70
N GLY A 21 1.07 -6.17 -3.19
CA GLY A 21 2.14 -5.22 -2.88
C GLY A 21 2.13 -4.77 -1.42
N LEU A 22 0.94 -4.52 -0.86
CA LEU A 22 0.74 -4.16 0.54
C LEU A 22 1.25 -5.27 1.47
N GLN A 23 0.87 -6.53 1.21
CA GLN A 23 1.34 -7.65 2.01
C GLN A 23 2.87 -7.77 2.00
N LYS A 24 3.50 -7.63 0.82
CA LYS A 24 4.96 -7.63 0.70
C LYS A 24 5.62 -6.46 1.42
N ALA A 25 4.98 -5.28 1.44
CA ALA A 25 5.49 -4.12 2.16
C ALA A 25 5.45 -4.32 3.68
N GLU A 26 4.38 -4.94 4.20
CA GLU A 26 4.29 -5.32 5.62
C GLU A 26 5.32 -6.38 6.00
N GLU A 27 5.50 -7.41 5.17
CA GLU A 27 6.54 -8.44 5.35
C GLU A 27 7.94 -7.81 5.38
N ALA A 28 8.26 -6.95 4.40
CA ALA A 28 9.54 -6.25 4.35
C ALA A 28 9.78 -5.38 5.59
N LYS A 29 8.74 -4.75 6.15
CA LYS A 29 8.85 -3.97 7.38
C LYS A 29 9.27 -4.85 8.55
N GLN A 30 8.66 -6.02 8.72
CA GLN A 30 9.01 -6.95 9.79
C GLN A 30 10.44 -7.50 9.65
N GLU A 31 10.87 -7.79 8.41
CA GLU A 31 12.24 -8.21 8.12
C GLU A 31 13.26 -7.12 8.49
N ILE A 32 12.96 -5.86 8.13
CA ILE A 32 13.82 -4.72 8.46
C ILE A 32 13.88 -4.51 9.97
N GLU A 33 12.75 -4.56 10.69
CA GLU A 33 12.74 -4.48 12.15
C GLU A 33 13.58 -5.58 12.80
N THR A 34 13.55 -6.79 12.23
CA THR A 34 14.35 -7.93 12.70
C THR A 34 15.83 -7.68 12.50
N LEU A 35 16.22 -7.21 11.32
CA LEU A 35 17.59 -6.87 10.98
C LEU A 35 18.16 -5.79 11.91
N PHE A 36 17.40 -4.71 12.14
CA PHE A 36 17.83 -3.63 13.04
C PHE A 36 17.96 -4.10 14.49
N ARG A 37 17.10 -5.02 14.95
CA ARG A 37 17.24 -5.66 16.27
C ARG A 37 18.55 -6.43 16.38
N GLN A 38 18.86 -7.28 15.40
CA GLN A 38 20.10 -8.07 15.36
C GLN A 38 21.34 -7.18 15.28
N LEU A 39 21.32 -6.13 14.45
CA LEU A 39 22.42 -5.18 14.35
C LEU A 39 22.62 -4.41 15.68
N GLY A 40 21.53 -4.11 16.39
CA GLY A 40 21.57 -3.46 17.70
C GLY A 40 22.26 -4.26 18.80
N GLU A 41 22.37 -5.59 18.66
CA GLU A 41 23.11 -6.45 19.58
C GLU A 41 24.63 -6.35 19.38
N VAL A 42 25.07 -6.00 18.17
CA VAL A 42 26.49 -5.93 17.78
C VAL A 42 27.07 -4.52 17.94
N TYR A 43 26.28 -3.49 17.62
CA TYR A 43 26.70 -2.10 17.72
C TYR A 43 26.46 -1.54 19.13
N THR A 44 27.52 -1.02 19.75
CA THR A 44 27.47 -0.35 21.07
C THR A 44 27.90 1.11 20.97
N GLY A 45 27.54 1.93 21.97
CA GLY A 45 27.96 3.35 22.03
C GLY A 45 27.35 4.22 20.93
N GLN A 46 28.15 5.10 20.31
CA GLN A 46 27.65 6.01 19.26
C GLN A 46 27.11 5.30 18.02
N GLY A 47 27.64 4.11 17.68
CA GLY A 47 27.13 3.31 16.56
C GLY A 47 25.71 2.83 16.78
N GLN A 48 25.36 2.51 18.03
CA GLN A 48 24.00 2.10 18.40
C GLN A 48 22.99 3.24 18.23
N GLN A 49 23.37 4.48 18.60
CA GLN A 49 22.51 5.66 18.45
C GLN A 49 22.24 5.99 16.98
N ALA A 50 23.29 5.95 16.15
CA ALA A 50 23.15 6.17 14.70
C ALA A 50 22.29 5.08 14.05
N LEU A 51 22.49 3.82 14.43
CA LEU A 51 21.69 2.69 13.96
C LEU A 51 20.22 2.84 14.38
N HIS A 52 19.96 3.25 15.62
CA HIS A 52 18.61 3.48 16.13
C HIS A 52 17.91 4.62 15.38
N GLN A 53 18.61 5.72 15.08
CA GLN A 53 18.05 6.80 14.29
C GLN A 53 17.75 6.36 12.85
N ALA A 54 18.65 5.58 12.24
CA ALA A 54 18.42 5.02 10.91
C ALA A 54 17.19 4.09 10.91
N HIS A 55 17.03 3.27 11.95
CA HIS A 55 15.87 2.40 12.11
C HIS A 55 14.56 3.20 12.14
N ILE A 56 14.48 4.27 12.95
CA ILE A 56 13.30 5.13 13.03
C ILE A 56 12.97 5.74 11.67
N ASN A 57 13.98 6.25 10.95
CA ASN A 57 13.78 6.87 9.65
C ASN A 57 13.22 5.87 8.62
N VAL A 58 13.77 4.66 8.58
CA VAL A 58 13.32 3.61 7.66
C VAL A 58 11.91 3.16 8.03
N ALA A 59 11.64 2.91 9.32
CA ALA A 59 10.31 2.52 9.79
C ALA A 59 9.26 3.56 9.39
N GLN A 60 9.55 4.84 9.56
CA GLN A 60 8.63 5.92 9.20
C GLN A 60 8.41 6.04 7.69
N MET A 61 9.43 5.80 6.87
CA MET A 61 9.28 5.73 5.41
C MET A 61 8.37 4.56 4.99
N MET A 62 8.51 3.40 5.64
CA MET A 62 7.66 2.24 5.35
C MET A 62 6.23 2.47 5.80
N ASP A 63 6.01 3.07 6.97
CA ASP A 63 4.66 3.41 7.44
C ASP A 63 3.94 4.35 6.49
N ASN A 64 4.63 5.37 5.97
CA ASN A 64 4.06 6.27 4.96
C ASN A 64 3.70 5.50 3.68
N CYS A 65 4.60 4.64 3.19
CA CYS A 65 4.36 3.85 1.99
C CYS A 65 3.17 2.90 2.16
N ILE A 66 3.08 2.19 3.28
CA ILE A 66 1.98 1.28 3.61
C ILE A 66 0.66 2.07 3.71
N THR A 67 0.69 3.24 4.35
CA THR A 67 -0.48 4.13 4.44
C THR A 67 -0.95 4.59 3.06
N ASP A 68 -0.04 5.00 2.18
CA ASP A 68 -0.35 5.42 0.81
C ASP A 68 -0.93 4.27 -0.03
N LEU A 69 -0.40 3.06 0.14
CA LEU A 69 -0.93 1.85 -0.51
C LEU A 69 -2.34 1.51 -0.03
N HIS A 70 -2.61 1.59 1.27
CA HIS A 70 -3.94 1.42 1.84
C HIS A 70 -4.93 2.45 1.29
N ASN A 71 -4.55 3.73 1.30
CA ASN A 71 -5.38 4.80 0.77
C ASN A 71 -5.69 4.60 -0.72
N THR A 72 -4.68 4.18 -1.50
CA THR A 72 -4.85 3.91 -2.93
C THR A 72 -5.80 2.71 -3.15
N GLN A 73 -5.63 1.63 -2.38
CA GLN A 73 -6.51 0.46 -2.42
C GLN A 73 -7.96 0.85 -2.11
N GLN A 74 -8.17 1.62 -1.04
CA GLN A 74 -9.51 2.07 -0.63
C GLN A 74 -10.16 2.94 -1.71
N GLN A 75 -9.45 3.97 -2.21
CA GLN A 75 -9.97 4.83 -3.27
C GLN A 75 -10.31 4.06 -4.55
N ALA A 76 -9.51 3.05 -4.88
CA ALA A 76 -9.77 2.21 -6.04
C ALA A 76 -11.05 1.38 -5.88
N ARG A 77 -11.28 0.79 -4.69
CA ARG A 77 -12.52 0.08 -4.37
C ARG A 77 -13.74 1.00 -4.41
N GLU A 78 -13.68 2.16 -3.75
CA GLU A 78 -14.77 3.13 -3.72
C GLU A 78 -15.14 3.59 -5.14
N LYS A 79 -14.16 3.84 -6.00
CA LYS A 79 -14.39 4.19 -7.41
C LYS A 79 -15.04 3.05 -8.18
N GLN A 80 -14.64 1.80 -7.95
CA GLN A 80 -15.22 0.66 -8.64
C GLN A 80 -16.68 0.44 -8.24
N GLU A 81 -16.99 0.50 -6.94
CA GLU A 81 -18.35 0.40 -6.42
C GLU A 81 -19.26 1.52 -6.95
N THR A 82 -18.76 2.76 -6.93
CA THR A 82 -19.50 3.92 -7.45
C THR A 82 -19.79 3.76 -8.95
N MET A 83 -18.81 3.32 -9.73
CA MET A 83 -19.00 3.13 -11.18
C MET A 83 -19.97 1.99 -11.48
N GLN A 84 -19.92 0.87 -10.74
CA GLN A 84 -20.90 -0.21 -10.89
C GLN A 84 -22.32 0.25 -10.52
N ALA A 85 -22.47 1.03 -9.46
CA ALA A 85 -23.76 1.58 -9.06
C ALA A 85 -24.32 2.56 -10.11
N MET A 86 -23.47 3.43 -10.67
CA MET A 86 -23.87 4.35 -11.75
C MET A 86 -24.26 3.60 -13.03
N ASP A 87 -23.51 2.56 -13.41
CA ASP A 87 -23.82 1.74 -14.58
C ASP A 87 -25.16 1.01 -14.40
N ALA A 88 -25.39 0.40 -13.24
CA ALA A 88 -26.66 -0.26 -12.92
C ALA A 88 -27.84 0.74 -12.90
N ALA A 89 -27.65 1.94 -12.36
CA ALA A 89 -28.68 2.97 -12.35
C ALA A 89 -29.01 3.50 -13.75
N ASN A 90 -28.00 3.68 -14.60
CA ASN A 90 -28.19 4.10 -16.00
C ASN A 90 -28.84 3.00 -16.85
N ALA A 91 -28.46 1.73 -16.64
CA ALA A 91 -29.07 0.59 -17.31
C ALA A 91 -30.53 0.37 -16.90
N ALA A 92 -30.90 0.73 -15.66
CA ALA A 92 -32.28 0.66 -15.17
C ALA A 92 -33.18 1.81 -15.67
N GLN A 93 -32.60 2.87 -16.25
CA GLN A 93 -33.33 4.00 -16.83
C GLN A 93 -33.67 3.83 -18.32
N PHE A 94 -33.22 2.75 -18.95
CA PHE A 94 -33.55 2.34 -20.33
C PHE A 94 -34.45 1.10 -20.34
#